data_AF-A0A0C4DID0-F1
#
_entry.id   AF-A0A0C4DID0-F1
#
_cell.length_a   1.000
_cell.length_b   1.000
_cell.length_c   1.000
_cell.angle_alpha   90.00
_cell.angle_beta   90.00
_cell.angle_gamma   90.00
#
_symmetry.space_group_name_H-M   'P 1'
#
loop_
_entity.id
_entity.type
_entity.pdbx_description
1 polymer ?
#
loop_
_entity_poly.entity_id
_entity_poly.type
_entity_poly.pdbx_seq_one_letter_code
_entity_poly.pdbx_strand_id
1 'polypeptide(L)'
;MLPYARGPALTSAEEKLLWDNDVVRGYLDNKLSDKPRWWQKINDDEIVTKWKKEALAMDWKSYLKYADFTSAMVNACIQELRIKADIYEKTGLIPVYDYSVAVLKSDTIMTAELAKSLQEAVEVLEDVAPEQKDWHPGSNKKVLDLVHPSLWPLTYGRSRILVDRVIGLQDAFTDEGKAVTIRAPADDDCYRYQKGGFCGQGFPVFSNRFQWLPCDVVLDPLTGSVKIASYINNLHPQEHAHLYPVIESFIKKSLPAWDILYRWEDDFAVQRLQTDEATLDCQAEEAVNCCCKPWCRRLGQNEAPRHAYEPGGEEYEDQGRWSDEDTDEESNTFHFCEESSDKELLHHDYSDPEEAYFKGSQRRKLDEAWFKSTHRVNVPDADPNAAGHVKITAGDVKTTGFFKGKEQIQVIIKLANIYLTPENPSYDGGSWHTEGQLNEHIVSTALYYYDSDNITDCTLSFRTTTKDLSEELYYEQDKHDPIYRTFAIKKDGDRQQDIGSVHTKAGRAIFFPNLVQHRVSPFELVGRTKPGHRKIIALFLVDPAISIISTSNVPPQQKY
;
A
#
# COMPACT_ATOMS: atom_id res chain seq x y z
N MET A 1 12.00 8.56 -31.42
CA MET A 1 10.55 8.49 -31.13
C MET A 1 10.17 9.73 -30.34
N LEU A 2 9.00 10.32 -30.59
CA LEU A 2 8.42 11.35 -29.73
C LEU A 2 8.38 10.80 -28.28
N PRO A 3 8.62 11.61 -27.24
CA PRO A 3 8.49 11.16 -25.87
C PRO A 3 7.08 10.60 -25.70
N TYR A 4 6.96 9.35 -25.21
CA TYR A 4 5.67 8.77 -24.83
C TYR A 4 4.93 9.80 -23.98
N ALA A 5 3.74 10.21 -24.44
CA ALA A 5 2.91 11.15 -23.73
C ALA A 5 2.55 10.50 -22.39
N ARG A 6 3.21 10.96 -21.33
CA ARG A 6 2.85 10.59 -19.97
C ARG A 6 1.48 11.22 -19.71
N GLY A 7 0.47 10.41 -19.39
CA GLY A 7 -0.71 10.94 -18.74
C GLY A 7 -0.28 11.64 -17.44
N PRO A 8 -0.95 12.73 -17.03
CA PRO A 8 -0.57 13.51 -15.84
C PRO A 8 -0.58 12.68 -14.54
N ALA A 9 -1.27 11.53 -14.51
CA ALA A 9 -1.48 10.73 -13.30
C ALA A 9 -0.27 9.90 -12.81
N LEU A 10 0.84 9.82 -13.57
CA LEU A 10 1.96 8.92 -13.27
C LEU A 10 3.30 9.64 -13.04
N THR A 11 3.35 10.97 -12.92
CA THR A 11 4.63 11.69 -13.09
C THR A 11 5.21 12.41 -11.87
N SER A 12 4.47 12.62 -10.79
CA SER A 12 5.00 13.41 -9.67
C SER A 12 4.55 12.97 -8.27
N ALA A 13 3.58 12.06 -8.14
CA ALA A 13 3.18 11.53 -6.84
C ALA A 13 4.25 10.64 -6.17
N GLU A 14 5.26 10.20 -6.93
CA GLU A 14 6.29 9.23 -6.49
C GLU A 14 7.24 9.75 -5.38
N GLU A 15 7.08 10.97 -4.88
CA GLU A 15 8.15 11.63 -4.11
C GLU A 15 7.66 12.54 -2.96
N LYS A 16 6.75 12.06 -2.09
CA LYS A 16 6.44 12.77 -0.82
C LYS A 16 6.69 11.87 0.39
N LEU A 17 7.41 12.38 1.37
CA LEU A 17 7.69 11.69 2.63
C LEU A 17 6.44 11.62 3.49
N LEU A 18 6.07 10.41 3.92
CA LEU A 18 5.08 10.24 4.98
C LEU A 18 5.78 10.29 6.33
N TRP A 19 5.15 10.97 7.25
CA TRP A 19 5.58 11.11 8.64
C TRP A 19 4.99 9.99 9.48
N ASP A 20 5.72 9.51 10.49
CA ASP A 20 5.19 8.54 11.45
C ASP A 20 3.89 9.06 12.08
N ASN A 21 3.86 10.36 12.42
CA ASN A 21 2.70 11.06 12.95
C ASN A 21 1.50 11.09 11.98
N ASP A 22 1.75 11.19 10.67
CA ASP A 22 0.68 11.11 9.67
C ASP A 22 0.22 9.65 9.48
N VAL A 23 1.12 8.67 9.54
CA VAL A 23 0.75 7.24 9.46
C VAL A 23 -0.18 6.85 10.61
N VAL A 24 0.11 7.27 11.85
CA VAL A 24 -0.75 6.99 13.02
C VAL A 24 -2.10 7.72 12.96
N ARG A 25 -2.15 8.94 12.41
CA ARG A 25 -3.41 9.66 12.17
C ARG A 25 -4.28 8.93 11.15
N GLY A 26 -3.68 8.49 10.04
CA GLY A 26 -4.35 7.70 9.02
C GLY A 26 -4.90 6.37 9.58
N TYR A 27 -4.14 5.73 10.48
CA TYR A 27 -4.62 4.56 11.22
C TYR A 27 -5.85 4.87 12.09
N LEU A 28 -5.84 5.97 12.86
CA LEU A 28 -6.99 6.36 13.68
C LEU A 28 -8.23 6.65 12.82
N ASP A 29 -8.08 7.45 11.77
CA ASP A 29 -9.15 7.79 10.82
C ASP A 29 -9.80 6.52 10.24
N ASN A 30 -8.97 5.58 9.79
CA ASN A 30 -9.44 4.31 9.25
C ASN A 30 -10.17 3.46 10.31
N LYS A 31 -9.63 3.39 11.53
CA LYS A 31 -10.21 2.64 12.66
C LYS A 31 -11.54 3.22 13.14
N LEU A 32 -11.65 4.54 13.22
CA LEU A 32 -12.90 5.20 13.62
C LEU A 32 -13.96 5.08 12.53
N SER A 33 -13.57 5.21 11.25
CA SER A 33 -14.48 5.05 10.11
C SER A 33 -14.93 3.60 9.86
N ASP A 34 -14.37 2.61 10.57
CA ASP A 34 -14.87 1.23 10.59
C ASP A 34 -15.96 0.99 11.63
N LYS A 35 -16.18 1.93 12.57
CA LYS A 35 -17.25 1.79 13.57
C LYS A 35 -18.63 1.92 12.89
N PRO A 36 -19.63 1.14 13.32
CA PRO A 36 -20.98 1.26 12.76
C PRO A 36 -21.57 2.66 12.95
N ARG A 37 -22.12 3.24 11.87
CA ARG A 37 -22.72 4.58 11.86
C ARG A 37 -21.76 5.69 12.33
N TRP A 38 -20.47 5.56 12.07
CA TRP A 38 -19.45 6.52 12.52
C TRP A 38 -19.75 7.95 12.03
N TRP A 39 -20.25 8.11 10.79
CA TRP A 39 -20.53 9.41 10.17
C TRP A 39 -21.65 10.18 10.89
N GLN A 40 -22.55 9.48 11.59
CA GLN A 40 -23.55 10.10 12.45
C GLN A 40 -22.97 10.37 13.84
N LYS A 41 -22.23 9.40 14.38
CA LYS A 41 -21.68 9.44 15.74
C LYS A 41 -20.57 10.48 15.93
N ILE A 42 -19.87 10.87 14.87
CA ILE A 42 -18.81 11.89 14.94
C ILE A 42 -19.35 13.30 15.31
N ASN A 43 -20.67 13.49 15.20
CA ASN A 43 -21.36 14.72 15.60
C ASN A 43 -21.88 14.69 17.04
N ASP A 44 -21.72 13.57 17.75
CA ASP A 44 -22.08 13.42 19.16
C ASP A 44 -20.84 13.65 20.05
N ASP A 45 -20.85 14.73 20.81
CA ASP A 45 -19.69 15.13 21.62
C ASP A 45 -19.38 14.17 22.78
N GLU A 46 -20.38 13.43 23.31
CA GLU A 46 -20.13 12.41 24.35
C GLU A 46 -19.38 11.22 23.76
N ILE A 47 -19.81 10.77 22.57
CA ILE A 47 -19.15 9.68 21.84
C ILE A 47 -17.74 10.09 21.43
N VAL A 48 -17.58 11.29 20.88
CA VAL A 48 -16.27 11.84 20.48
C VAL A 48 -15.33 11.95 21.68
N THR A 49 -15.83 12.39 22.84
CA THR A 49 -15.03 12.45 24.07
C THR A 49 -14.50 11.08 24.46
N LYS A 50 -15.33 10.04 24.35
CA LYS A 50 -14.92 8.66 24.58
C LYS A 50 -13.86 8.20 23.57
N TRP A 51 -14.06 8.46 22.28
CA TRP A 51 -13.09 8.08 21.24
C TRP A 51 -11.74 8.79 21.42
N LYS A 52 -11.73 10.06 21.81
CA LYS A 52 -10.50 10.80 22.13
C LYS A 52 -9.74 10.14 23.27
N LYS A 53 -10.44 9.78 24.35
CA LYS A 53 -9.85 9.08 25.50
C LYS A 53 -9.29 7.70 25.10
N GLU A 54 -10.02 6.94 24.29
CA GLU A 54 -9.56 5.65 23.77
C GLU A 54 -8.29 5.81 22.93
N ALA A 55 -8.25 6.79 22.02
CA ALA A 55 -7.12 7.03 21.13
C ALA A 55 -5.85 7.43 21.90
N LEU A 56 -5.97 8.31 22.90
CA LEU A 56 -4.85 8.74 23.74
C LEU A 56 -4.32 7.63 24.68
N ALA A 57 -5.13 6.60 24.94
CA ALA A 57 -4.74 5.47 25.78
C ALA A 57 -4.19 4.27 24.98
N MET A 58 -4.17 4.34 23.64
CA MET A 58 -3.63 3.25 22.82
C MET A 58 -2.11 3.18 22.94
N ASP A 59 -1.58 1.96 22.89
CA ASP A 59 -0.14 1.72 22.79
C ASP A 59 0.35 1.94 21.36
N TRP A 60 0.54 3.20 20.99
CA TRP A 60 1.01 3.60 19.67
C TRP A 60 2.40 3.04 19.32
N LYS A 61 3.23 2.76 20.34
CA LYS A 61 4.57 2.20 20.15
C LYS A 61 4.53 0.74 19.68
N SER A 62 3.47 0.02 20.03
CA SER A 62 3.22 -1.33 19.50
C SER A 62 2.85 -1.30 18.01
N TYR A 63 2.31 -0.19 17.51
CA TYR A 63 2.00 0.00 16.09
C TYR A 63 3.20 0.53 15.29
N LEU A 64 3.91 1.53 15.82
CA LEU A 64 5.12 2.11 15.24
C LEU A 64 6.11 2.47 16.36
N LYS A 65 7.35 1.97 16.29
CA LYS A 65 8.34 1.99 17.39
C LYS A 65 8.50 3.36 18.09
N TYR A 66 8.49 4.45 17.33
CA TYR A 66 8.66 5.82 17.82
C TYR A 66 7.40 6.67 17.72
N ALA A 67 6.24 6.07 17.44
CA ALA A 67 5.01 6.83 17.34
C ALA A 67 4.71 7.56 18.65
N ASP A 68 4.43 8.84 18.48
CA ASP A 68 3.77 9.69 19.45
C ASP A 68 2.36 10.02 18.95
N PHE A 69 1.43 10.26 19.88
CA PHE A 69 0.06 10.62 19.52
C PHE A 69 -0.49 11.64 20.50
N THR A 70 -0.48 12.90 20.06
CA THR A 70 -0.79 14.04 20.92
C THR A 70 -2.30 14.31 21.00
N SER A 71 -2.68 15.15 21.97
CA SER A 71 -4.04 15.69 22.04
C SER A 71 -4.39 16.57 20.83
N ALA A 72 -3.41 17.20 20.19
CA ALA A 72 -3.63 17.98 18.99
C ALA A 72 -3.94 17.06 17.79
N MET A 73 -3.17 15.96 17.63
CA MET A 73 -3.41 14.96 16.59
C MET A 73 -4.80 14.34 16.67
N VAL A 74 -5.26 13.94 17.87
CA VAL A 74 -6.61 13.37 18.03
C VAL A 74 -7.69 14.41 17.71
N ASN A 75 -7.50 15.68 18.08
CA ASN A 75 -8.44 16.74 17.75
C ASN A 75 -8.50 17.00 16.24
N ALA A 76 -7.35 16.97 15.56
CA ALA A 76 -7.28 17.11 14.11
C ALA A 76 -8.01 15.96 13.40
N CYS A 77 -7.75 14.69 13.75
CA CYS A 77 -8.47 13.53 13.21
C CYS A 77 -9.99 13.66 13.37
N ILE A 78 -10.48 14.14 14.51
CA ILE A 78 -11.92 14.33 14.71
C ILE A 78 -12.49 15.41 13.78
N GLN A 79 -11.79 16.52 13.55
CA GLN A 79 -12.24 17.55 12.61
C GLN A 79 -12.24 17.04 11.17
N GLU A 80 -11.19 16.31 10.77
CA GLU A 80 -11.12 15.68 9.45
C GLU A 80 -12.27 14.67 9.25
N LEU A 81 -12.55 13.84 10.24
CA LEU A 81 -13.65 12.87 10.18
C LEU A 81 -15.03 13.55 10.12
N ARG A 82 -15.22 14.72 10.73
CA ARG A 82 -16.47 15.49 10.58
C ARG A 82 -16.68 15.96 9.13
N ILE A 83 -15.62 16.41 8.46
CA ILE A 83 -15.67 16.76 7.03
C ILE A 83 -15.94 15.51 6.19
N LYS A 84 -15.16 14.44 6.41
CA LYS A 84 -15.29 13.17 5.69
C LYS A 84 -16.65 12.50 5.90
N ALA A 85 -17.32 12.75 7.03
CA ALA A 85 -18.67 12.25 7.28
C ALA A 85 -19.71 12.80 6.31
N ASP A 86 -19.62 14.09 5.93
CA ASP A 86 -20.49 14.69 4.92
C ASP A 86 -20.28 14.05 3.54
N ILE A 87 -19.02 13.79 3.17
CA ILE A 87 -18.67 13.08 1.93
C ILE A 87 -19.28 11.69 1.94
N TYR A 88 -19.06 10.93 3.02
CA TYR A 88 -19.56 9.57 3.14
C TYR A 88 -21.09 9.50 3.13
N GLU A 89 -21.78 10.41 3.84
CA GLU A 89 -23.23 10.44 3.89
C GLU A 89 -23.85 10.74 2.51
N LYS A 90 -23.26 11.67 1.75
CA LYS A 90 -23.78 12.07 0.44
C LYS A 90 -23.40 11.11 -0.69
N THR A 91 -22.26 10.42 -0.57
CA THR A 91 -21.65 9.70 -1.71
C THR A 91 -21.37 8.22 -1.45
N GLY A 92 -21.33 7.80 -0.18
CA GLY A 92 -20.92 6.47 0.24
C GLY A 92 -19.41 6.23 0.25
N LEU A 93 -18.61 7.19 -0.21
CA LEU A 93 -17.15 7.11 -0.28
C LEU A 93 -16.51 7.84 0.89
N ILE A 94 -15.42 7.26 1.43
CA ILE A 94 -14.54 7.95 2.35
C ILE A 94 -13.07 7.76 1.92
N PRO A 95 -12.30 8.85 1.80
CA PRO A 95 -10.84 8.77 1.68
C PRO A 95 -10.19 8.47 3.04
N VAL A 96 -9.33 7.47 3.03
CA VAL A 96 -8.42 7.11 4.12
C VAL A 96 -7.00 7.11 3.57
N TYR A 97 -6.02 7.32 4.46
CA TYR A 97 -4.61 7.43 4.05
C TYR A 97 -4.42 8.49 2.95
N ASP A 98 -5.07 9.65 3.11
CA ASP A 98 -5.36 10.63 2.07
C ASP A 98 -4.39 11.81 2.13
N TYR A 99 -3.15 11.56 1.71
CA TYR A 99 -2.02 12.50 1.71
C TYR A 99 -1.62 12.88 0.28
N SER A 100 -0.44 12.44 -0.17
CA SER A 100 0.02 12.51 -1.56
C SER A 100 -0.82 11.65 -2.50
N VAL A 101 -1.24 10.50 -1.99
CA VAL A 101 -2.15 9.54 -2.61
C VAL A 101 -3.32 9.31 -1.65
N ALA A 102 -4.37 8.64 -2.11
CA ALA A 102 -5.48 8.24 -1.24
C ALA A 102 -5.91 6.80 -1.51
N VAL A 103 -6.42 6.16 -0.47
CA VAL A 103 -7.20 4.94 -0.57
C VAL A 103 -8.65 5.30 -0.25
N LEU A 104 -9.58 5.02 -1.15
CA LEU A 104 -11.00 5.19 -0.89
C LEU A 104 -11.58 3.85 -0.44
N LYS A 105 -12.49 3.89 0.54
CA LYS A 105 -13.33 2.73 0.88
C LYS A 105 -14.80 3.10 0.92
N SER A 106 -15.65 2.11 0.72
CA SER A 106 -17.10 2.25 0.81
C SER A 106 -17.72 0.96 1.34
N ASP A 107 -18.70 1.11 2.24
CA ASP A 107 -19.54 0.02 2.75
C ASP A 107 -20.97 0.06 2.18
N THR A 108 -21.29 1.01 1.28
CA THR A 108 -22.65 1.23 0.75
C THR A 108 -22.77 1.08 -0.76
N ILE A 109 -21.68 1.30 -1.51
CA ILE A 109 -21.64 1.13 -2.98
C ILE A 109 -22.01 -0.29 -3.40
N MET A 110 -21.52 -1.30 -2.67
CA MET A 110 -21.85 -2.70 -2.92
C MET A 110 -23.05 -3.12 -2.06
N THR A 111 -24.23 -2.96 -2.64
CA THR A 111 -25.49 -3.44 -2.06
C THR A 111 -25.54 -4.97 -2.04
N ALA A 112 -26.35 -5.55 -1.15
CA ALA A 112 -26.55 -6.99 -1.08
C ALA A 112 -27.10 -7.56 -2.40
N GLU A 113 -27.95 -6.80 -3.09
CA GLU A 113 -28.52 -7.18 -4.40
C GLU A 113 -27.44 -7.27 -5.48
N LEU A 114 -26.53 -6.28 -5.53
CA LEU A 114 -25.40 -6.28 -6.46
C LEU A 114 -24.44 -7.44 -6.18
N ALA A 115 -24.10 -7.68 -4.91
CA ALA A 115 -23.27 -8.81 -4.51
C ALA A 115 -23.92 -10.15 -4.91
N LYS A 116 -25.22 -10.32 -4.62
CA LYS A 116 -25.99 -11.52 -4.98
C LYS A 116 -26.05 -11.73 -6.50
N SER A 117 -26.25 -10.66 -7.27
CA SER A 117 -26.27 -10.74 -8.73
C SER A 117 -24.94 -11.23 -9.30
N LEU A 118 -23.81 -10.88 -8.68
CA LEU A 118 -22.51 -11.41 -9.07
C LEU A 118 -22.35 -12.87 -8.67
N GLN A 119 -22.73 -13.23 -7.44
CA GLN A 119 -22.69 -14.63 -6.97
C GLN A 119 -23.47 -15.56 -7.90
N GLU A 120 -24.70 -15.19 -8.27
CA GLU A 120 -25.55 -15.95 -9.20
C GLU A 120 -24.93 -15.99 -10.62
N ALA A 121 -24.35 -14.88 -11.09
CA ALA A 121 -23.78 -14.84 -12.43
C ALA A 121 -22.51 -15.69 -12.57
N VAL A 122 -21.64 -15.71 -11.57
CA VAL A 122 -20.36 -16.45 -11.62
C VAL A 122 -20.49 -17.95 -11.35
N GLU A 123 -21.65 -18.43 -10.90
CA GLU A 123 -21.91 -19.85 -10.61
C GLU A 123 -21.51 -20.76 -11.78
N VAL A 124 -21.80 -20.34 -13.01
CA VAL A 124 -21.44 -21.09 -14.24
C VAL A 124 -19.92 -21.27 -14.45
N LEU A 125 -19.10 -20.40 -13.85
CA LEU A 125 -17.63 -20.48 -13.88
C LEU A 125 -17.08 -21.28 -12.69
N GLU A 126 -17.82 -21.34 -11.58
CA GLU A 126 -17.43 -22.05 -10.36
C GLU A 126 -17.81 -23.53 -10.40
N ASP A 127 -18.99 -23.83 -10.92
CA ASP A 127 -19.63 -25.16 -10.95
C ASP A 127 -19.27 -25.94 -12.20
N VAL A 128 -17.97 -25.98 -12.49
CA VAL A 128 -17.38 -26.82 -13.53
C VAL A 128 -16.82 -28.12 -12.94
N ALA A 129 -16.57 -29.11 -13.80
CA ALA A 129 -15.97 -30.37 -13.37
C ALA A 129 -14.63 -30.12 -12.66
N PRO A 130 -14.23 -30.93 -11.66
CA PRO A 130 -12.99 -30.71 -10.90
C PRO A 130 -11.72 -30.55 -11.76
N GLU A 131 -11.68 -31.21 -12.92
CA GLU A 131 -10.57 -31.17 -13.88
C GLU A 131 -10.53 -29.88 -14.70
N GLN A 132 -11.66 -29.14 -14.75
CA GLN A 132 -11.80 -27.87 -15.44
C GLN A 132 -11.53 -26.67 -14.52
N LYS A 133 -11.40 -26.89 -13.20
CA LYS A 133 -11.10 -25.84 -12.23
C LYS A 133 -9.66 -25.35 -12.39
N ASP A 134 -9.52 -24.08 -12.74
CA ASP A 134 -8.21 -23.43 -12.90
C ASP A 134 -7.67 -22.95 -11.55
N TRP A 135 -6.90 -23.81 -10.89
CA TRP A 135 -6.25 -23.49 -9.62
C TRP A 135 -4.96 -22.72 -9.85
N HIS A 136 -4.85 -21.56 -9.23
CA HIS A 136 -3.68 -20.70 -9.35
C HIS A 136 -2.39 -21.47 -9.02
N PRO A 137 -1.34 -21.37 -9.85
CA PRO A 137 -0.08 -22.08 -9.63
C PRO A 137 0.51 -21.81 -8.25
N GLY A 138 0.96 -22.86 -7.57
CA GLY A 138 1.56 -22.75 -6.23
C GLY A 138 0.59 -22.45 -5.09
N SER A 139 -0.72 -22.30 -5.34
CA SER A 139 -1.71 -21.99 -4.29
C SER A 139 -2.14 -23.21 -3.45
N ASN A 140 -1.68 -24.41 -3.79
CA ASN A 140 -2.13 -25.67 -3.19
C ASN A 140 -3.66 -25.83 -3.22
N LYS A 141 -4.28 -25.54 -4.39
CA LYS A 141 -5.74 -25.57 -4.62
C LYS A 141 -6.54 -24.70 -3.64
N LYS A 142 -6.01 -23.53 -3.26
CA LYS A 142 -6.73 -22.52 -2.48
C LYS A 142 -7.30 -21.42 -3.34
N VAL A 143 -6.59 -20.99 -4.38
CA VAL A 143 -6.98 -19.84 -5.20
C VAL A 143 -7.51 -20.36 -6.54
N LEU A 144 -8.80 -20.13 -6.79
CA LEU A 144 -9.49 -20.50 -8.02
C LEU A 144 -9.61 -19.26 -8.91
N ASP A 145 -9.03 -19.33 -10.11
CA ASP A 145 -9.05 -18.27 -11.11
C ASP A 145 -10.30 -18.46 -12.00
N LEU A 146 -11.30 -17.58 -11.87
CA LEU A 146 -12.52 -17.62 -12.70
C LEU A 146 -12.34 -16.79 -13.97
N VAL A 147 -11.84 -15.57 -13.81
CA VAL A 147 -11.40 -14.68 -14.89
C VAL A 147 -10.06 -14.13 -14.46
N HIS A 148 -8.99 -14.41 -15.19
CA HIS A 148 -7.66 -13.95 -14.79
C HIS A 148 -6.91 -13.34 -15.99
N PRO A 149 -6.35 -12.12 -15.87
CA PRO A 149 -5.76 -11.40 -17.00
C PRO A 149 -4.48 -12.05 -17.55
N SER A 150 -3.77 -12.82 -16.72
CA SER A 150 -2.64 -13.66 -17.16
C SER A 150 -3.04 -14.89 -17.96
N LEU A 151 -4.33 -15.22 -18.06
CA LEU A 151 -4.81 -16.27 -18.97
C LEU A 151 -5.04 -15.64 -20.33
N TRP A 152 -4.44 -16.23 -21.36
CA TRP A 152 -4.59 -15.78 -22.75
C TRP A 152 -4.15 -14.32 -23.02
N PRO A 153 -3.03 -13.82 -22.45
CA PRO A 153 -2.55 -12.48 -22.73
C PRO A 153 -2.06 -12.37 -24.19
N LEU A 154 -1.96 -11.15 -24.70
CA LEU A 154 -1.22 -10.90 -25.92
C LEU A 154 0.21 -11.38 -25.72
N THR A 155 0.70 -12.30 -26.58
CA THR A 155 2.10 -12.73 -26.57
C THR A 155 2.81 -12.14 -27.78
N TYR A 156 3.80 -11.27 -27.55
CA TYR A 156 4.54 -10.64 -28.64
C TYR A 156 5.24 -11.68 -29.51
N GLY A 157 5.27 -11.46 -30.83
CA GLY A 157 5.83 -12.41 -31.79
C GLY A 157 4.96 -13.65 -32.06
N ARG A 158 3.83 -13.83 -31.37
CA ARG A 158 2.93 -14.99 -31.54
C ARG A 158 1.48 -14.59 -31.78
N SER A 159 0.90 -13.78 -30.92
CA SER A 159 -0.50 -13.36 -31.04
C SER A 159 -0.71 -12.51 -32.28
N ARG A 160 -1.90 -12.64 -32.87
CA ARG A 160 -2.30 -11.88 -34.06
C ARG A 160 -3.24 -10.76 -33.65
N ILE A 161 -3.12 -9.62 -34.31
CA ILE A 161 -4.01 -8.48 -34.17
C ILE A 161 -4.66 -8.13 -35.50
N LEU A 162 -5.89 -7.66 -35.46
CA LEU A 162 -6.55 -7.07 -36.62
C LEU A 162 -6.07 -5.64 -36.80
N VAL A 163 -5.70 -5.28 -38.04
CA VAL A 163 -5.20 -3.93 -38.38
C VAL A 163 -6.17 -3.12 -39.22
N ASP A 164 -7.21 -3.76 -39.73
CA ASP A 164 -8.19 -3.16 -40.65
C ASP A 164 -9.58 -2.95 -40.02
N ARG A 165 -9.81 -3.44 -38.80
CA ARG A 165 -11.05 -3.26 -38.05
C ARG A 165 -10.84 -3.42 -36.54
N VAL A 166 -11.86 -3.01 -35.78
CA VAL A 166 -12.02 -3.36 -34.37
C VAL A 166 -13.04 -4.48 -34.20
N ILE A 167 -12.90 -5.23 -33.11
CA ILE A 167 -13.74 -6.34 -32.71
C ILE A 167 -14.75 -5.82 -31.68
N GLY A 168 -16.02 -5.89 -32.01
CA GLY A 168 -17.10 -5.65 -31.07
C GLY A 168 -17.50 -6.91 -30.30
N LEU A 169 -18.44 -6.75 -29.38
CA LEU A 169 -18.90 -7.83 -28.51
C LEU A 169 -19.60 -8.98 -29.28
N GLN A 170 -20.34 -8.65 -30.34
CA GLN A 170 -21.17 -9.60 -31.09
C GLN A 170 -20.37 -10.36 -32.18
N ASP A 171 -19.30 -9.76 -32.66
CA ASP A 171 -18.43 -10.24 -33.73
C ASP A 171 -17.11 -10.83 -33.21
N ALA A 172 -16.97 -10.98 -31.88
CA ALA A 172 -15.76 -11.46 -31.20
C ALA A 172 -15.17 -12.75 -31.79
N PHE A 173 -16.02 -13.69 -32.24
CA PHE A 173 -15.59 -14.98 -32.79
C PHE A 173 -15.80 -15.09 -34.31
N THR A 174 -16.03 -13.98 -34.99
CA THR A 174 -16.07 -13.97 -36.46
C THR A 174 -14.64 -13.84 -36.98
N ASP A 175 -14.15 -14.88 -37.65
CA ASP A 175 -12.74 -14.95 -38.10
C ASP A 175 -12.56 -14.26 -39.46
N GLU A 176 -12.81 -12.95 -39.47
CA GLU A 176 -12.78 -12.12 -40.67
C GLU A 176 -11.99 -10.82 -40.44
N GLY A 177 -10.76 -10.78 -40.95
CA GLY A 177 -9.94 -9.57 -40.96
C GLY A 177 -8.49 -9.82 -41.37
N LYS A 178 -7.77 -8.75 -41.72
CA LYS A 178 -6.34 -8.83 -41.99
C LYS A 178 -5.59 -8.83 -40.67
N ALA A 179 -5.06 -9.99 -40.30
CA ALA A 179 -4.34 -10.17 -39.07
C ALA A 179 -2.82 -10.12 -39.25
N VAL A 180 -2.11 -9.40 -38.38
CA VAL A 180 -0.64 -9.36 -38.34
C VAL A 180 -0.12 -9.72 -36.96
N THR A 181 1.12 -10.20 -36.89
CA THR A 181 1.80 -10.46 -35.62
C THR A 181 2.56 -9.21 -35.19
N ILE A 182 2.32 -8.76 -33.95
CA ILE A 182 3.05 -7.62 -33.36
C ILE A 182 4.45 -8.07 -32.96
N ARG A 183 5.45 -7.25 -33.27
CA ARG A 183 6.83 -7.45 -32.81
C ARG A 183 6.96 -7.05 -31.34
N ALA A 184 7.80 -7.76 -30.60
CA ALA A 184 8.14 -7.35 -29.25
C ALA A 184 8.73 -5.93 -29.22
N PRO A 185 8.45 -5.14 -28.18
CA PRO A 185 9.24 -3.96 -27.86
C PRO A 185 10.73 -4.32 -27.81
N ALA A 186 11.60 -3.37 -28.16
CA ALA A 186 13.04 -3.60 -28.03
C ALA A 186 13.41 -3.75 -26.55
N ASP A 187 14.42 -4.58 -26.25
CA ASP A 187 14.84 -4.81 -24.88
C ASP A 187 15.22 -3.49 -24.19
N ASP A 188 15.97 -2.61 -24.87
CA ASP A 188 16.37 -1.31 -24.33
C ASP A 188 15.18 -0.40 -23.96
N ASP A 189 14.04 -0.53 -24.64
CA ASP A 189 12.82 0.22 -24.33
C ASP A 189 12.11 -0.33 -23.07
N CYS A 190 12.46 -1.54 -22.64
CA CYS A 190 11.81 -2.22 -21.53
C CYS A 190 12.45 -1.95 -20.17
N TYR A 191 13.64 -1.36 -20.14
CA TYR A 191 14.36 -1.06 -18.91
C TYR A 191 14.34 0.44 -18.59
N ARG A 192 14.20 0.77 -17.30
CA ARG A 192 14.58 2.08 -16.78
C ARG A 192 15.93 1.97 -16.10
N TYR A 193 16.72 3.03 -16.23
CA TYR A 193 18.02 3.13 -15.59
C TYR A 193 17.95 4.17 -14.49
N GLN A 194 18.46 3.85 -13.32
CA GLN A 194 18.65 4.82 -12.25
C GLN A 194 19.67 5.87 -12.72
N LYS A 195 19.33 7.16 -12.61
CA LYS A 195 20.30 8.24 -12.85
C LYS A 195 21.20 8.34 -11.61
N GLY A 196 22.52 8.26 -11.82
CA GLY A 196 23.54 8.49 -10.79
C GLY A 196 24.22 7.21 -10.32
N GLY A 197 25.40 6.92 -10.88
CA GLY A 197 26.27 5.80 -10.48
C GLY A 197 27.12 5.30 -11.65
N PHE A 198 28.38 4.92 -11.40
CA PHE A 198 29.35 4.44 -12.41
C PHE A 198 28.92 3.13 -13.10
N CYS A 199 27.82 2.50 -12.66
CA CYS A 199 27.18 1.33 -13.26
C CYS A 199 25.66 1.41 -13.06
N GLY A 200 24.94 2.08 -13.96
CA GLY A 200 23.47 2.12 -13.89
C GLY A 200 22.90 0.72 -14.08
N GLN A 201 22.33 0.12 -13.03
CA GLN A 201 21.55 -1.12 -13.17
C GLN A 201 20.19 -0.77 -13.78
N GLY A 202 19.89 -1.37 -14.92
CA GLY A 202 18.57 -1.30 -15.54
C GLY A 202 17.60 -2.22 -14.82
N PHE A 203 16.39 -1.74 -14.52
CA PHE A 203 15.30 -2.58 -14.02
C PHE A 203 14.16 -2.65 -15.05
N PRO A 204 13.58 -3.84 -15.28
CA PRO A 204 12.55 -4.02 -16.28
C PRO A 204 11.24 -3.37 -15.81
N VAL A 205 10.67 -2.50 -16.64
CA VAL A 205 9.41 -1.80 -16.36
C VAL A 205 8.32 -2.13 -17.38
N PHE A 206 8.69 -2.60 -18.57
CA PHE A 206 7.78 -3.16 -19.56
C PHE A 206 8.06 -4.65 -19.75
N SER A 207 7.02 -5.41 -20.06
CA SER A 207 7.19 -6.75 -20.61
C SER A 207 7.50 -6.68 -22.11
N ASN A 208 8.61 -7.28 -22.54
CA ASN A 208 8.84 -7.60 -23.95
C ASN A 208 8.18 -8.93 -24.38
N ARG A 209 7.52 -9.65 -23.46
CA ARG A 209 6.98 -11.00 -23.71
C ARG A 209 5.48 -11.03 -23.91
N PHE A 210 4.73 -10.31 -23.08
CA PHE A 210 3.28 -10.33 -23.11
C PHE A 210 2.66 -9.01 -22.64
N GLN A 211 1.38 -8.82 -22.91
CA GLN A 211 0.57 -7.73 -22.35
C GLN A 211 -0.81 -8.26 -21.97
N TRP A 212 -1.32 -7.87 -20.81
CA TRP A 212 -2.73 -8.11 -20.49
C TRP A 212 -3.64 -7.30 -21.41
N LEU A 213 -4.79 -7.88 -21.75
CA LEU A 213 -5.74 -7.28 -22.67
C LEU A 213 -6.92 -6.69 -21.89
N PRO A 214 -7.07 -5.35 -21.83
CA PRO A 214 -8.30 -4.76 -21.35
C PRO A 214 -9.46 -5.02 -22.31
N CYS A 215 -10.68 -4.86 -21.82
CA CYS A 215 -11.86 -4.64 -22.66
C CYS A 215 -12.12 -3.14 -22.81
N ASP A 216 -12.66 -2.75 -23.96
CA ASP A 216 -13.08 -1.38 -24.24
C ASP A 216 -14.47 -1.16 -23.64
N VAL A 217 -14.65 -0.03 -22.97
CA VAL A 217 -15.89 0.34 -22.28
C VAL A 217 -16.32 1.73 -22.73
N VAL A 218 -17.50 1.81 -23.32
CA VAL A 218 -18.13 3.05 -23.74
C VAL A 218 -18.85 3.68 -22.55
N LEU A 219 -18.62 4.99 -22.38
CA LEU A 219 -19.20 5.83 -21.36
C LEU A 219 -20.11 6.87 -22.01
N ASP A 220 -21.30 7.06 -21.47
CA ASP A 220 -22.12 8.21 -21.80
C ASP A 220 -21.74 9.39 -20.87
N PRO A 221 -21.15 10.48 -21.38
CA PRO A 221 -20.71 11.59 -20.56
C PRO A 221 -21.87 12.37 -19.92
N LEU A 222 -23.08 12.28 -20.48
CA LEU A 222 -24.28 12.97 -20.00
C LEU A 222 -25.02 12.15 -18.95
N THR A 223 -25.11 10.83 -19.12
CA THR A 223 -25.90 9.96 -18.23
C THR A 223 -25.06 9.13 -17.26
N GLY A 224 -23.75 9.02 -17.49
CA GLY A 224 -22.86 8.12 -16.73
C GLY A 224 -23.17 6.64 -16.98
N SER A 225 -23.83 6.33 -18.10
CA SER A 225 -24.11 4.95 -18.51
C SER A 225 -22.84 4.27 -19.01
N VAL A 226 -22.78 2.96 -18.80
CA VAL A 226 -21.60 2.13 -19.08
C VAL A 226 -22.03 0.98 -19.99
N LYS A 227 -21.28 0.75 -21.06
CA LYS A 227 -21.45 -0.42 -21.93
C LYS A 227 -20.10 -1.02 -22.30
N ILE A 228 -19.92 -2.31 -22.09
CA ILE A 228 -18.74 -3.03 -22.57
C ILE A 228 -18.89 -3.22 -24.09
N ALA A 229 -17.89 -2.75 -24.84
CA ALA A 229 -17.92 -2.71 -26.30
C ALA A 229 -17.15 -3.87 -26.96
N SER A 230 -16.11 -4.39 -26.31
CA SER A 230 -15.34 -5.56 -26.75
C SER A 230 -15.40 -6.69 -25.72
N TYR A 231 -15.04 -7.92 -26.11
CA TYR A 231 -15.13 -9.07 -25.19
C TYR A 231 -14.20 -8.90 -23.98
N ILE A 232 -14.58 -9.44 -22.82
CA ILE A 232 -13.70 -9.52 -21.65
C ILE A 232 -12.73 -10.69 -21.88
N ASN A 233 -11.42 -10.44 -21.77
CA ASN A 233 -10.44 -11.52 -21.92
C ASN A 233 -10.73 -12.63 -20.91
N ASN A 234 -10.65 -13.89 -21.35
CA ASN A 234 -11.04 -15.06 -20.57
C ASN A 234 -12.53 -15.20 -20.25
N LEU A 235 -13.43 -14.48 -20.93
CA LEU A 235 -14.88 -14.60 -20.71
C LEU A 235 -15.69 -14.53 -22.02
N HIS A 236 -16.22 -15.67 -22.46
CA HIS A 236 -16.95 -15.79 -23.72
C HIS A 236 -18.21 -14.90 -23.77
N PRO A 237 -18.34 -13.93 -24.71
CA PRO A 237 -19.45 -12.98 -24.77
C PRO A 237 -20.86 -13.57 -25.02
N GLN A 238 -20.97 -14.73 -25.66
CA GLN A 238 -22.28 -15.39 -25.86
C GLN A 238 -22.63 -16.39 -24.73
N GLU A 239 -21.76 -17.35 -24.44
CA GLU A 239 -21.97 -18.33 -23.36
C GLU A 239 -22.12 -17.68 -21.97
N HIS A 240 -21.39 -16.59 -21.71
CA HIS A 240 -21.41 -15.87 -20.44
C HIS A 240 -22.07 -14.49 -20.57
N ALA A 241 -23.00 -14.33 -21.52
CA ALA A 241 -23.64 -13.05 -21.81
C ALA A 241 -24.30 -12.40 -20.57
N HIS A 242 -24.79 -13.21 -19.62
CA HIS A 242 -25.42 -12.74 -18.39
C HIS A 242 -24.45 -12.07 -17.40
N LEU A 243 -23.14 -12.35 -17.46
CA LEU A 243 -22.15 -11.67 -16.60
C LEU A 243 -21.88 -10.23 -17.04
N TYR A 244 -21.97 -9.92 -18.33
CA TYR A 244 -21.56 -8.62 -18.87
C TYR A 244 -22.34 -7.45 -18.25
N PRO A 245 -23.69 -7.47 -18.16
CA PRO A 245 -24.46 -6.42 -17.48
C PRO A 245 -24.16 -6.29 -15.98
N VAL A 246 -23.81 -7.40 -15.32
CA VAL A 246 -23.41 -7.39 -13.91
C VAL A 246 -22.07 -6.68 -13.77
N ILE A 247 -21.06 -7.04 -14.57
CA ILE A 247 -19.74 -6.39 -14.56
C ILE A 247 -19.85 -4.91 -14.95
N GLU A 248 -20.68 -4.55 -15.94
CA GLU A 248 -21.01 -3.15 -16.28
C GLU A 248 -21.49 -2.37 -15.06
N SER A 249 -22.30 -3.00 -14.19
CA SER A 249 -22.79 -2.38 -12.96
C SER A 249 -21.67 -2.12 -11.96
N PHE A 250 -20.72 -3.05 -11.79
CA PHE A 250 -19.53 -2.81 -10.95
C PHE A 250 -18.64 -1.71 -11.52
N ILE A 251 -18.37 -1.72 -12.83
CA ILE A 251 -17.61 -0.64 -13.49
C ILE A 251 -18.28 0.71 -13.25
N LYS A 252 -19.59 0.81 -13.48
CA LYS A 252 -20.36 2.04 -13.24
C LYS A 252 -20.24 2.53 -11.79
N LYS A 253 -20.26 1.62 -10.83
CA LYS A 253 -20.11 1.91 -9.40
C LYS A 253 -18.69 2.33 -9.01
N SER A 254 -17.67 1.95 -9.78
CA SER A 254 -16.28 2.38 -9.58
C SER A 254 -15.97 3.78 -10.11
N LEU A 255 -16.72 4.27 -11.11
CA LEU A 255 -16.39 5.51 -11.84
C LEU A 255 -16.16 6.74 -10.93
N PRO A 256 -16.99 7.03 -9.90
CA PRO A 256 -16.76 8.17 -9.03
C PRO A 256 -15.45 8.07 -8.26
N ALA A 257 -15.13 6.89 -7.72
CA ALA A 257 -13.91 6.66 -6.97
C ALA A 257 -12.67 6.75 -7.86
N TRP A 258 -12.73 6.16 -9.05
CA TRP A 258 -11.65 6.26 -10.03
C TRP A 258 -11.40 7.68 -10.53
N ASP A 259 -12.44 8.47 -10.82
CA ASP A 259 -12.27 9.88 -11.23
C ASP A 259 -11.65 10.73 -10.12
N ILE A 260 -12.00 10.47 -8.85
CA ILE A 260 -11.37 11.13 -7.69
C ILE A 260 -9.89 10.76 -7.62
N LEU A 261 -9.55 9.47 -7.66
CA LEU A 261 -8.15 9.02 -7.57
C LEU A 261 -7.31 9.51 -8.74
N TYR A 262 -7.88 9.54 -9.94
CA TYR A 262 -7.21 10.03 -11.15
C TYR A 262 -6.88 11.53 -11.09
N ARG A 263 -7.62 12.30 -10.30
CA ARG A 263 -7.39 13.74 -10.07
C ARG A 263 -6.71 14.05 -8.74
N TRP A 264 -6.44 13.03 -7.92
CA TRP A 264 -6.09 13.23 -6.52
C TRP A 264 -4.86 14.12 -6.33
N GLU A 265 -3.82 13.84 -7.11
CA GLU A 265 -2.55 14.57 -7.02
C GLU A 265 -2.72 16.07 -7.28
N ASP A 266 -3.45 16.42 -8.34
CA ASP A 266 -3.63 17.80 -8.79
C ASP A 266 -4.63 18.56 -7.90
N ASP A 267 -5.77 17.94 -7.58
CA ASP A 267 -6.91 18.63 -6.99
C ASP A 267 -6.93 18.53 -5.44
N PHE A 268 -6.49 17.40 -4.89
CA PHE A 268 -6.79 17.04 -3.49
C PHE A 268 -5.58 16.75 -2.61
N ALA A 269 -4.40 16.54 -3.17
CA ALA A 269 -3.23 16.19 -2.38
C ALA A 269 -2.90 17.29 -1.35
N VAL A 270 -2.68 16.85 -0.10
CA VAL A 270 -2.31 17.69 1.03
C VAL A 270 -1.18 17.01 1.78
N GLN A 271 -0.16 17.77 2.12
CA GLN A 271 0.84 17.38 3.09
C GLN A 271 0.51 18.10 4.39
N ARG A 272 0.10 17.35 5.43
CA ARG A 272 -0.40 17.92 6.69
C ARG A 272 0.74 18.39 7.59
N LEU A 273 1.86 17.67 7.58
CA LEU A 273 3.07 17.97 8.35
C LEU A 273 4.25 18.21 7.40
N GLN A 274 4.98 19.30 7.61
CA GLN A 274 6.16 19.68 6.81
C GLN A 274 7.31 20.10 7.73
N THR A 275 8.52 19.68 7.38
CA THR A 275 9.81 20.11 7.96
C THR A 275 10.86 20.08 6.87
N ASP A 276 11.87 20.90 7.04
CA ASP A 276 13.14 20.89 6.31
C ASP A 276 14.28 20.26 7.12
N GLU A 277 14.05 19.96 8.40
CA GLU A 277 15.06 19.42 9.33
C GLU A 277 14.59 18.15 10.05
N ALA A 278 15.48 17.17 10.17
CA ALA A 278 15.34 16.03 11.08
C ALA A 278 16.44 16.13 12.15
N THR A 279 16.19 16.91 13.20
CA THR A 279 17.16 17.21 14.27
C THR A 279 16.60 16.84 15.65
N LEU A 280 17.51 16.59 16.60
CA LEU A 280 17.15 16.42 18.01
C LEU A 280 17.18 17.78 18.70
N ASP A 281 16.13 18.08 19.43
CA ASP A 281 16.06 19.19 20.36
C ASP A 281 16.58 18.74 21.73
N CYS A 282 17.80 19.13 22.11
CA CYS A 282 18.41 18.82 23.42
C CYS A 282 17.77 19.71 24.50
N GLN A 283 16.89 19.12 25.29
CA GLN A 283 16.23 19.71 26.46
C GLN A 283 16.98 19.38 27.77
N ALA A 284 18.26 19.00 27.68
CA ALA A 284 19.09 18.78 28.86
C ALA A 284 19.43 20.10 29.55
N GLU A 285 19.58 20.09 30.88
CA GLU A 285 19.96 21.28 31.65
C GLU A 285 21.26 21.91 31.12
N GLU A 286 21.33 23.25 31.05
CA GLU A 286 22.47 24.03 30.51
C GLU A 286 23.85 23.64 31.07
N ALA A 287 23.88 23.08 32.29
CA ALA A 287 25.11 22.63 32.95
C ALA A 287 25.59 21.25 32.49
N VAL A 288 24.95 20.62 31.51
CA VAL A 288 25.40 19.39 30.87
C VAL A 288 25.98 19.78 29.51
N ASN A 289 27.27 19.54 29.30
CA ASN A 289 27.85 19.59 27.96
C ASN A 289 27.31 18.39 27.16
N CYS A 290 26.05 18.48 26.70
CA CYS A 290 25.38 17.43 25.94
C CYS A 290 26.04 17.42 24.55
N CYS A 291 27.03 16.57 24.31
CA CYS A 291 27.49 16.29 22.94
C CYS A 291 26.42 15.56 22.11
N CYS A 292 25.13 15.68 22.48
CA CYS A 292 23.97 14.97 21.96
C CYS A 292 24.22 13.46 21.82
N LYS A 293 24.75 12.84 22.87
CA LYS A 293 24.98 11.40 23.00
C LYS A 293 24.38 10.86 24.31
N PRO A 294 23.91 9.59 24.37
CA PRO A 294 23.30 9.03 25.58
C PRO A 294 24.21 9.03 26.81
N TRP A 295 25.51 8.79 26.61
CA TRP A 295 26.49 8.76 27.69
C TRP A 295 26.84 10.14 28.27
N CYS A 296 26.27 11.22 27.74
CA CYS A 296 26.30 12.52 28.40
C CYS A 296 25.39 12.58 29.65
N ARG A 297 24.59 11.54 29.93
CA ARG A 297 23.79 11.44 31.16
C ARG A 297 24.70 11.55 32.39
N ARG A 298 24.31 12.41 33.33
CA ARG A 298 24.92 12.48 34.66
C ARG A 298 24.69 11.18 35.44
N LEU A 299 25.75 10.70 36.07
CA LEU A 299 25.69 9.50 36.89
C LEU A 299 24.96 9.78 38.20
N GLY A 300 24.22 8.79 38.69
CA GLY A 300 23.61 8.84 40.02
C GLY A 300 24.66 8.83 41.13
N GLN A 301 24.31 9.32 42.33
CA GLN A 301 25.24 9.38 43.48
C GLN A 301 25.85 8.03 43.87
N ASN A 302 25.16 6.93 43.59
CA ASN A 302 25.57 5.56 43.92
C ASN A 302 26.05 4.77 42.69
N GLU A 303 26.28 5.47 41.59
CA GLU A 303 26.60 4.85 40.30
C GLU A 303 28.12 4.95 40.06
N ALA A 304 28.77 3.84 39.72
CA ALA A 304 30.22 3.81 39.53
C ALA A 304 30.67 4.82 38.45
N PRO A 305 31.84 5.46 38.60
CA PRO A 305 32.42 6.33 37.56
C PRO A 305 32.51 5.60 36.21
N ARG A 306 32.47 6.35 35.12
CA ARG A 306 32.67 5.79 33.78
C ARG A 306 34.09 5.24 33.66
N HIS A 307 34.26 4.04 33.12
CA HIS A 307 35.57 3.49 32.80
C HIS A 307 36.25 4.31 31.69
N ALA A 308 37.58 4.37 31.65
CA ALA A 308 38.31 5.18 30.66
C ALA A 308 37.94 4.82 29.21
N TYR A 309 37.76 3.53 28.92
CA TYR A 309 37.42 3.00 27.59
C TYR A 309 35.92 2.80 27.34
N GLU A 310 35.03 3.09 28.30
CA GLU A 310 33.57 2.99 28.03
C GLU A 310 33.07 4.29 27.36
N PRO A 311 31.95 4.26 26.62
CA PRO A 311 31.35 5.47 26.07
C PRO A 311 31.15 6.58 27.12
N GLY A 312 31.78 7.73 26.86
CA GLY A 312 31.84 8.88 27.78
C GLY A 312 33.00 8.86 28.77
N GLY A 313 33.88 7.86 28.70
CA GLY A 313 35.16 7.79 29.41
C GLY A 313 36.24 8.68 28.80
N GLU A 314 37.32 8.92 29.57
CA GLU A 314 38.40 9.86 29.18
C GLU A 314 39.24 9.37 27.99
N GLU A 315 39.34 8.06 27.79
CA GLU A 315 40.11 7.41 26.71
C GLU A 315 39.21 6.82 25.60
N TYR A 316 37.90 7.07 25.67
CA TYR A 316 36.95 6.57 24.68
C TYR A 316 36.95 7.45 23.42
N GLU A 317 37.25 6.83 22.28
CA GLU A 317 37.13 7.45 20.97
C GLU A 317 35.80 7.03 20.31
N ASP A 318 34.92 8.00 20.03
CA ASP A 318 33.68 7.75 19.29
C ASP A 318 34.00 7.45 17.83
N GLN A 319 33.98 6.17 17.46
CA GLN A 319 34.19 5.70 16.09
C GLN A 319 32.92 5.79 15.21
N GLY A 320 31.86 6.45 15.67
CA GLY A 320 30.60 6.56 14.92
C GLY A 320 29.79 5.25 14.84
N ARG A 321 30.17 4.24 15.63
CA ARG A 321 29.57 2.89 15.62
C ARG A 321 28.29 2.76 16.45
N TRP A 322 27.85 3.84 17.11
CA TRP A 322 26.63 3.82 17.91
C TRP A 322 25.39 3.90 17.01
N SER A 323 24.65 2.78 16.91
CA SER A 323 23.34 2.72 16.25
C SER A 323 22.27 2.19 17.22
N ASP A 324 21.07 2.77 17.15
CA ASP A 324 19.85 2.27 17.81
C ASP A 324 19.35 0.94 17.16
N GLU A 325 19.97 0.49 16.06
CA GLU A 325 19.57 -0.71 15.30
C GLU A 325 20.16 -2.00 15.90
N ASP A 326 21.12 -1.91 16.81
CA ASP A 326 21.70 -3.06 17.51
C ASP A 326 20.88 -3.52 18.73
N THR A 327 19.55 -3.60 18.66
CA THR A 327 18.63 -4.13 19.70
C THR A 327 17.31 -4.56 19.04
N ASP A 328 16.79 -5.79 19.09
CA ASP A 328 16.76 -6.84 20.11
C ASP A 328 16.60 -8.25 19.49
N GLU A 329 17.15 -9.27 20.18
CA GLU A 329 17.08 -10.73 19.96
C GLU A 329 17.80 -11.36 18.73
N GLU A 330 18.67 -12.33 19.04
CA GLU A 330 19.42 -13.25 18.16
C GLU A 330 20.36 -12.65 17.09
N SER A 331 21.54 -12.19 17.50
CA SER A 331 22.75 -12.37 16.65
C SER A 331 23.69 -13.35 17.34
N ASN A 332 23.37 -14.64 17.21
CA ASN A 332 24.29 -15.71 17.54
C ASN A 332 25.32 -15.82 16.40
N THR A 333 26.15 -14.80 16.20
CA THR A 333 27.36 -14.93 15.38
C THR A 333 28.41 -15.65 16.20
N PHE A 334 28.25 -16.97 16.27
CA PHE A 334 29.30 -17.92 16.56
C PHE A 334 30.44 -17.65 15.57
N HIS A 335 31.49 -16.96 16.02
CA HIS A 335 32.74 -16.93 15.27
C HIS A 335 33.51 -18.21 15.62
N PHE A 336 33.67 -19.07 14.62
CA PHE A 336 34.51 -20.26 14.69
C PHE A 336 35.92 -19.86 15.12
N CYS A 337 36.36 -20.32 16.29
CA CYS A 337 37.79 -20.41 16.61
C CYS A 337 38.30 -21.75 16.09
N GLU A 338 39.05 -21.73 14.98
CA GLU A 338 40.03 -22.78 14.70
C GLU A 338 41.26 -22.61 15.59
N GLU A 339 41.88 -23.76 15.85
CA GLU A 339 42.91 -24.08 16.84
C GLU A 339 44.13 -23.12 16.90
N SER A 340 44.64 -22.86 18.11
CA SER A 340 45.94 -23.43 18.52
C SER A 340 46.45 -22.96 19.89
N SER A 341 46.98 -23.95 20.62
CA SER A 341 48.02 -23.94 21.67
C SER A 341 47.81 -23.15 22.97
N ASP A 342 47.67 -23.94 24.04
CA ASP A 342 48.39 -23.85 25.31
C ASP A 342 48.83 -22.46 25.77
N LYS A 343 48.10 -21.93 26.77
CA LYS A 343 48.72 -21.27 27.93
C LYS A 343 47.79 -21.23 29.12
N GLU A 344 48.39 -21.51 30.26
CA GLU A 344 47.81 -21.75 31.56
C GLU A 344 46.96 -20.60 32.11
N LEU A 345 45.97 -21.02 32.89
CA LEU A 345 45.09 -20.26 33.77
C LEU A 345 45.81 -19.14 34.55
N LEU A 346 45.37 -17.90 34.29
CA LEU A 346 45.26 -16.86 35.32
C LEU A 346 43.83 -16.32 35.28
N HIS A 347 43.02 -16.80 36.23
CA HIS A 347 41.73 -16.20 36.58
C HIS A 347 41.96 -14.73 36.97
N HIS A 348 41.72 -13.80 36.05
CA HIS A 348 41.54 -12.40 36.37
C HIS A 348 40.09 -12.05 36.07
N ASP A 349 39.32 -11.87 37.15
CA ASP A 349 37.93 -11.44 37.21
C ASP A 349 37.80 -9.95 36.85
N TYR A 350 38.28 -9.59 35.66
CA TYR A 350 37.94 -8.31 35.04
C TYR A 350 36.94 -8.63 33.94
N SER A 351 35.65 -8.44 34.24
CA SER A 351 34.65 -8.22 33.19
C SER A 351 35.24 -7.19 32.23
N ASP A 352 35.29 -7.52 30.94
CA ASP A 352 35.77 -6.58 29.94
C ASP A 352 34.98 -5.26 30.12
N PRO A 353 35.63 -4.10 30.32
CA PRO A 353 34.92 -2.85 30.58
C PRO A 353 33.95 -2.46 29.44
N GLU A 354 34.18 -2.92 28.21
CA GLU A 354 33.22 -2.81 27.11
C GLU A 354 31.99 -3.71 27.33
N GLU A 355 32.17 -4.87 28.00
CA GLU A 355 31.13 -5.79 28.46
C GLU A 355 30.22 -5.15 29.53
N ALA A 356 30.75 -4.25 30.37
CA ALA A 356 29.99 -3.52 31.39
C ALA A 356 29.06 -2.45 30.78
N TYR A 357 29.46 -1.81 29.67
CA TYR A 357 28.61 -0.91 28.87
C TYR A 357 27.82 -1.66 27.78
N PHE A 358 28.01 -2.97 27.65
CA PHE A 358 27.45 -3.79 26.58
C PHE A 358 25.93 -3.72 26.46
N LYS A 359 25.45 -4.17 25.30
CA LYS A 359 24.04 -4.34 24.96
C LYS A 359 23.28 -5.05 26.09
N GLY A 360 22.35 -4.33 26.73
CA GLY A 360 21.52 -4.85 27.82
C GLY A 360 21.93 -4.46 29.24
N SER A 361 23.10 -3.82 29.43
CA SER A 361 23.57 -3.34 30.75
C SER A 361 22.61 -2.33 31.39
N GLN A 362 22.57 -2.29 32.73
CA GLN A 362 21.75 -1.32 33.45
C GLN A 362 22.20 0.12 33.16
N ARG A 363 23.51 0.34 32.97
CA ARG A 363 24.10 1.63 32.58
C ARG A 363 23.50 2.15 31.28
N ARG A 364 23.60 1.34 30.23
CA ARG A 364 23.12 1.68 28.89
C ARG A 364 21.62 1.95 28.89
N LYS A 365 20.83 1.14 29.60
CA LYS A 365 19.39 1.36 29.76
C LYS A 365 19.06 2.73 30.37
N LEU A 366 19.80 3.15 31.39
CA LEU A 366 19.60 4.46 32.02
C LEU A 366 20.04 5.61 31.09
N ASP A 367 21.19 5.47 30.42
CA ASP A 367 21.70 6.45 29.45
C ASP A 367 20.71 6.64 28.28
N GLU A 368 20.20 5.55 27.70
CA GLU A 368 19.20 5.57 26.63
C GLU A 368 17.85 6.14 27.10
N ALA A 369 17.39 5.77 28.31
CA ALA A 369 16.14 6.30 28.85
C ALA A 369 16.22 7.82 29.08
N TRP A 370 17.33 8.31 29.63
CA TRP A 370 17.58 9.74 29.77
C TRP A 370 17.63 10.43 28.41
N PHE A 371 18.37 9.87 27.45
CA PHE A 371 18.51 10.44 26.10
C PHE A 371 17.15 10.56 25.41
N LYS A 372 16.35 9.49 25.41
CA LYS A 372 14.98 9.49 24.87
C LYS A 372 14.05 10.50 25.57
N SER A 373 14.25 10.76 26.86
CA SER A 373 13.43 11.71 27.61
C SER A 373 13.82 13.19 27.42
N THR A 374 15.09 13.45 27.08
CA THR A 374 15.67 14.80 27.00
C THR A 374 16.00 15.25 25.58
N HIS A 375 16.10 14.34 24.62
CA HIS A 375 16.44 14.64 23.22
C HIS A 375 15.26 14.20 22.35
N ARG A 376 14.26 15.07 22.27
CA ARG A 376 13.08 14.84 21.44
C ARG A 376 13.40 15.21 20.00
N VAL A 377 12.78 14.52 19.06
CA VAL A 377 12.86 14.93 17.66
C VAL A 377 12.00 16.19 17.50
N ASN A 378 12.54 17.19 16.83
CA ASN A 378 11.78 18.39 16.50
C ASN A 378 10.83 18.08 15.34
N VAL A 379 9.67 17.48 15.65
CA VAL A 379 8.60 17.20 14.69
C VAL A 379 7.43 18.17 14.90
N PRO A 380 6.85 18.74 13.83
CA PRO A 380 5.66 19.56 13.96
C PRO A 380 4.50 18.73 14.53
N ASP A 381 3.77 19.31 15.48
CA ASP A 381 2.50 18.75 15.96
C ASP A 381 1.35 19.15 15.02
N ALA A 382 0.23 18.44 15.08
CA ALA A 382 -0.93 18.75 14.25
C ALA A 382 -1.62 20.05 14.72
N ASP A 383 -2.06 20.89 13.78
CA ASP A 383 -2.97 22.01 14.08
C ASP A 383 -4.43 21.61 13.78
N PRO A 384 -5.30 21.39 14.78
CA PRO A 384 -6.69 21.02 14.55
C PRO A 384 -7.51 22.06 13.77
N ASN A 385 -7.04 23.31 13.70
CA ASN A 385 -7.74 24.44 13.09
C ASN A 385 -7.11 24.89 11.77
N ALA A 386 -6.01 24.26 11.33
CA ALA A 386 -5.36 24.64 10.09
C ALA A 386 -6.31 24.41 8.90
N ALA A 387 -6.39 25.44 8.06
CA ALA A 387 -7.27 25.42 6.90
C ALA A 387 -6.76 24.43 5.85
N GLY A 388 -7.66 23.71 5.19
CA GLY A 388 -7.33 22.88 4.03
C GLY A 388 -6.70 21.52 4.33
N HIS A 389 -6.85 20.99 5.55
CA HIS A 389 -6.42 19.63 5.90
C HIS A 389 -7.15 18.53 5.12
N VAL A 390 -8.39 18.79 4.69
CA VAL A 390 -9.15 17.96 3.76
C VAL A 390 -9.65 18.89 2.66
N LYS A 391 -9.13 18.73 1.44
CA LYS A 391 -9.51 19.55 0.28
C LYS A 391 -10.77 19.02 -0.42
N ILE A 392 -10.91 17.70 -0.49
CA ILE A 392 -12.03 17.05 -1.15
C ILE A 392 -13.34 17.31 -0.39
N THR A 393 -14.39 17.58 -1.14
CA THR A 393 -15.76 17.77 -0.64
C THR A 393 -16.71 16.79 -1.32
N ALA A 394 -17.94 16.67 -0.81
CA ALA A 394 -18.97 15.87 -1.46
C ALA A 394 -19.30 16.36 -2.89
N GLY A 395 -19.13 17.65 -3.18
CA GLY A 395 -19.38 18.23 -4.49
C GLY A 395 -18.37 17.84 -5.56
N ASP A 396 -17.19 17.37 -5.15
CA ASP A 396 -16.13 16.92 -6.05
C ASP A 396 -16.35 15.50 -6.57
N VAL A 397 -17.27 14.75 -5.95
CA VAL A 397 -17.64 13.39 -6.35
C VAL A 397 -18.61 13.46 -7.52
N LYS A 398 -18.08 13.22 -8.72
CA LYS A 398 -18.87 13.27 -9.94
C LYS A 398 -19.84 12.10 -10.05
N THR A 399 -20.96 12.36 -10.72
CA THR A 399 -21.94 11.34 -11.14
C THR A 399 -21.92 11.11 -12.65
N THR A 400 -21.39 12.06 -13.42
CA THR A 400 -21.27 12.04 -14.89
C THR A 400 -20.03 12.84 -15.32
N GLY A 401 -19.70 12.88 -16.63
CA GLY A 401 -18.56 13.66 -17.14
C GLY A 401 -17.18 13.20 -16.63
N PHE A 402 -17.05 11.90 -16.33
CA PHE A 402 -15.82 11.31 -15.79
C PHE A 402 -14.62 11.52 -16.71
N PHE A 403 -13.44 11.65 -16.12
CA PHE A 403 -12.15 11.74 -16.83
C PHE A 403 -12.11 12.87 -17.88
N LYS A 404 -12.69 14.03 -17.55
CA LYS A 404 -12.83 15.19 -18.45
C LYS A 404 -13.74 14.91 -19.67
N GLY A 405 -14.81 14.13 -19.46
CA GLY A 405 -15.83 13.86 -20.48
C GLY A 405 -15.44 12.79 -21.50
N LYS A 406 -14.60 11.83 -21.10
CA LYS A 406 -14.20 10.72 -21.98
C LYS A 406 -15.40 9.82 -22.30
N GLU A 407 -15.53 9.47 -23.57
CA GLU A 407 -16.59 8.58 -24.08
C GLU A 407 -16.17 7.10 -24.09
N GLN A 408 -14.88 6.81 -23.86
CA GLN A 408 -14.35 5.45 -23.81
C GLN A 408 -13.20 5.36 -22.80
N ILE A 409 -13.19 4.25 -22.05
CA ILE A 409 -12.08 3.82 -21.17
C ILE A 409 -11.74 2.35 -21.45
N GLN A 410 -10.64 1.88 -20.89
CA GLN A 410 -10.19 0.50 -20.97
C GLN A 410 -10.10 -0.09 -19.56
N VAL A 411 -10.67 -1.29 -19.37
CA VAL A 411 -10.73 -1.95 -18.06
C VAL A 411 -10.28 -3.41 -18.18
N ILE A 412 -9.37 -3.82 -17.32
CA ILE A 412 -8.98 -5.22 -17.15
C ILE A 412 -9.78 -5.81 -15.99
N ILE A 413 -10.33 -7.01 -16.19
CA ILE A 413 -11.22 -7.68 -15.22
C ILE A 413 -10.52 -8.91 -14.64
N LYS A 414 -10.63 -9.09 -13.33
CA LYS A 414 -10.22 -10.32 -12.64
C LYS A 414 -11.28 -10.76 -11.64
N LEU A 415 -11.64 -12.04 -11.69
CA LEU A 415 -12.51 -12.73 -10.74
C LEU A 415 -11.72 -13.90 -10.16
N ALA A 416 -11.55 -13.90 -8.85
CA ALA A 416 -10.81 -14.94 -8.15
C ALA A 416 -11.47 -15.25 -6.81
N ASN A 417 -11.42 -16.53 -6.45
CA ASN A 417 -11.94 -17.01 -5.18
C ASN A 417 -10.83 -17.70 -4.39
N ILE A 418 -10.84 -17.51 -3.08
CA ILE A 418 -9.98 -18.23 -2.15
C ILE A 418 -10.86 -19.17 -1.34
N TYR A 419 -10.56 -20.47 -1.38
CA TYR A 419 -11.22 -21.51 -0.61
C TYR A 419 -10.26 -22.10 0.43
N LEU A 420 -10.77 -22.27 1.64
CA LEU A 420 -10.10 -22.95 2.74
C LEU A 420 -10.93 -24.16 3.15
N THR A 421 -10.24 -25.26 3.45
CA THR A 421 -10.87 -26.51 3.91
C THR A 421 -10.29 -26.90 5.27
N PRO A 422 -10.94 -27.78 6.04
CA PRO A 422 -10.37 -28.31 7.29
C PRO A 422 -8.95 -28.89 7.12
N GLU A 423 -8.66 -29.51 5.97
CA GLU A 423 -7.36 -30.09 5.62
C GLU A 423 -6.34 -29.03 5.21
N ASN A 424 -6.79 -27.85 4.77
CA ASN A 424 -5.97 -26.76 4.29
C ASN A 424 -6.52 -25.41 4.81
N PRO A 425 -6.41 -25.16 6.13
CA PRO A 425 -7.26 -24.20 6.83
C PRO A 425 -6.73 -22.76 6.86
N SER A 426 -5.56 -22.50 6.27
CA SER A 426 -4.90 -21.18 6.30
C SER A 426 -4.51 -20.70 4.90
N TYR A 427 -4.54 -19.39 4.68
CA TYR A 427 -3.98 -18.69 3.53
C TYR A 427 -2.87 -17.75 4.02
N ASP A 428 -1.69 -17.85 3.43
CA ASP A 428 -0.48 -17.17 3.92
C ASP A 428 -0.41 -15.68 3.54
N GLY A 429 -1.40 -15.18 2.81
CA GLY A 429 -1.43 -13.80 2.31
C GLY A 429 -0.81 -13.67 0.91
N GLY A 430 -0.77 -12.43 0.43
CA GLY A 430 -0.12 -12.08 -0.84
C GLY A 430 1.32 -11.60 -0.64
N SER A 431 2.02 -11.34 -1.75
CA SER A 431 3.26 -10.56 -1.77
C SER A 431 2.97 -9.07 -1.94
N TRP A 432 3.95 -8.21 -1.63
CA TRP A 432 3.89 -6.80 -1.97
C TRP A 432 4.03 -6.60 -3.48
N HIS A 433 3.08 -5.91 -4.11
CA HIS A 433 3.09 -5.65 -5.55
C HIS A 433 2.25 -4.43 -5.94
N THR A 434 2.47 -3.94 -7.16
CA THR A 434 1.53 -3.10 -7.92
C THR A 434 0.89 -3.97 -9.02
N GLU A 435 -0.21 -3.52 -9.59
CA GLU A 435 -0.92 -4.25 -10.63
C GLU A 435 -0.29 -4.05 -12.01
N GLY A 436 -0.04 -5.16 -12.71
CA GLY A 436 0.53 -5.15 -14.06
C GLY A 436 1.95 -4.58 -14.15
N GLN A 437 2.38 -4.32 -15.38
CA GLN A 437 3.62 -3.62 -15.72
C GLN A 437 3.26 -2.34 -16.50
N LEU A 438 4.27 -1.54 -16.92
CA LEU A 438 3.98 -0.27 -17.59
C LEU A 438 3.28 -0.43 -18.94
N ASN A 439 3.35 -1.61 -19.59
CA ASN A 439 2.63 -1.89 -20.82
C ASN A 439 1.10 -2.00 -20.63
N GLU A 440 0.62 -2.28 -19.42
CA GLU A 440 -0.81 -2.28 -19.10
C GLU A 440 -1.35 -0.89 -18.75
N HIS A 441 -0.48 0.09 -18.43
CA HIS A 441 -0.88 1.46 -18.08
C HIS A 441 -1.99 1.54 -17.00
N ILE A 442 -2.01 0.60 -16.05
CA ILE A 442 -3.01 0.60 -14.96
C ILE A 442 -2.74 1.78 -14.03
N VAL A 443 -3.74 2.64 -13.83
CA VAL A 443 -3.66 3.83 -12.98
C VAL A 443 -4.43 3.68 -11.66
N SER A 444 -5.45 2.83 -11.63
CA SER A 444 -6.24 2.59 -10.41
C SER A 444 -6.90 1.23 -10.38
N THR A 445 -7.08 0.70 -9.18
CA THR A 445 -7.72 -0.58 -8.92
C THR A 445 -8.99 -0.37 -8.09
N ALA A 446 -10.05 -1.10 -8.43
CA ALA A 446 -11.23 -1.28 -7.60
C ALA A 446 -11.34 -2.75 -7.17
N LEU A 447 -11.45 -3.00 -5.87
CA LEU A 447 -11.65 -4.32 -5.30
C LEU A 447 -12.99 -4.38 -4.57
N TYR A 448 -13.77 -5.42 -4.86
CA TYR A 448 -15.04 -5.71 -4.21
C TYR A 448 -15.02 -7.09 -3.58
N TYR A 449 -15.23 -7.15 -2.27
CA TYR A 449 -15.35 -8.40 -1.50
C TYR A 449 -16.82 -8.83 -1.45
N TYR A 450 -17.29 -9.49 -2.51
CA TYR A 450 -18.72 -9.73 -2.72
C TYR A 450 -19.28 -10.90 -1.92
N ASP A 451 -18.42 -11.78 -1.42
CA ASP A 451 -18.82 -12.90 -0.56
C ASP A 451 -17.64 -13.41 0.27
N SER A 452 -17.82 -13.53 1.58
CA SER A 452 -16.84 -14.11 2.50
C SER A 452 -17.55 -14.83 3.63
N ASP A 453 -17.18 -16.07 3.90
CA ASP A 453 -17.76 -16.89 4.97
C ASP A 453 -16.69 -17.72 5.69
N ASN A 454 -16.89 -17.91 7.00
CA ASN A 454 -16.07 -18.77 7.86
C ASN A 454 -14.55 -18.52 7.82
N ILE A 455 -14.12 -17.26 7.64
CA ILE A 455 -12.71 -16.85 7.67
C ILE A 455 -12.44 -15.76 8.70
N THR A 456 -11.22 -15.72 9.24
CA THR A 456 -10.78 -14.64 10.14
C THR A 456 -10.72 -13.30 9.42
N ASP A 457 -10.66 -12.21 10.20
CA ASP A 457 -10.46 -10.88 9.64
C ASP A 457 -9.19 -10.81 8.78
N CYS A 458 -9.28 -10.06 7.68
CA CYS A 458 -8.19 -9.84 6.75
C CYS A 458 -8.09 -8.37 6.37
N THR A 459 -6.89 -7.91 6.07
CA THR A 459 -6.62 -6.54 5.62
C THR A 459 -5.92 -6.50 4.26
N LEU A 460 -6.04 -5.36 3.60
CA LEU A 460 -5.24 -4.97 2.46
C LEU A 460 -4.28 -3.88 2.93
N SER A 461 -3.01 -4.22 3.06
CA SER A 461 -1.96 -3.28 3.48
C SER A 461 -1.43 -2.50 2.29
N PHE A 462 -0.98 -1.27 2.53
CA PHE A 462 -0.43 -0.36 1.53
C PHE A 462 0.93 0.17 1.98
N ARG A 463 1.85 0.32 1.03
CA ARG A 463 3.15 0.97 1.24
C ARG A 463 3.56 1.77 0.01
N THR A 464 4.40 2.77 0.19
CA THR A 464 4.94 3.63 -0.88
C THR A 464 6.43 3.81 -0.74
N THR A 465 7.10 4.17 -1.84
CA THR A 465 8.50 4.58 -1.81
C THR A 465 8.60 6.06 -1.43
N THR A 466 9.59 6.43 -0.64
CA THR A 466 9.86 7.82 -0.24
C THR A 466 10.76 8.55 -1.22
N LYS A 467 10.76 9.89 -1.17
CA LYS A 467 11.72 10.74 -1.91
C LYS A 467 13.16 10.53 -1.40
N ASP A 468 14.12 10.89 -2.24
CA ASP A 468 15.52 10.86 -1.85
C ASP A 468 15.79 11.99 -0.86
N LEU A 469 16.23 11.61 0.33
CA LEU A 469 16.48 12.55 1.42
C LEU A 469 17.83 13.26 1.30
N SER A 470 18.71 12.80 0.41
CA SER A 470 20.09 13.30 0.33
C SER A 470 20.23 14.74 -0.14
N GLU A 471 19.26 15.29 -0.88
CA GLU A 471 19.35 16.65 -1.45
C GLU A 471 18.49 17.70 -0.74
N GLU A 472 17.47 17.30 0.05
CA GLU A 472 16.43 18.21 0.55
C GLU A 472 16.17 18.18 2.06
N LEU A 473 16.75 17.24 2.80
CA LEU A 473 16.60 17.16 4.26
C LEU A 473 17.90 17.60 4.94
N TYR A 474 17.83 18.59 5.83
CA TYR A 474 18.95 18.90 6.70
C TYR A 474 19.01 17.88 7.83
N TYR A 475 20.12 17.16 7.92
CA TYR A 475 20.45 16.25 9.02
C TYR A 475 21.94 16.32 9.33
N GLU A 476 22.31 16.07 10.57
CA GLU A 476 23.72 16.00 10.97
C GLU A 476 24.39 14.76 10.35
N GLN A 477 25.61 14.94 9.83
CA GLN A 477 26.38 13.84 9.26
C GLN A 477 26.53 12.69 10.27
N ASP A 478 26.32 11.45 9.82
CA ASP A 478 26.35 10.21 10.62
C ASP A 478 25.29 10.12 11.74
N LYS A 479 24.26 10.98 11.75
CA LYS A 479 23.13 10.95 12.68
C LYS A 479 21.83 10.54 11.99
N HIS A 480 21.55 9.24 11.99
CA HIS A 480 20.36 8.67 11.31
C HIS A 480 19.13 8.48 12.23
N ASP A 481 19.32 8.52 13.56
CA ASP A 481 18.23 8.35 14.54
C ASP A 481 17.08 9.37 14.34
N PRO A 482 17.32 10.68 14.10
CA PRO A 482 16.24 11.63 13.86
C PRO A 482 15.43 11.31 12.61
N ILE A 483 16.10 10.84 11.54
CA ILE A 483 15.45 10.45 10.29
C ILE A 483 14.54 9.25 10.53
N TYR A 484 15.04 8.22 11.22
CA TYR A 484 14.25 7.03 11.52
C TYR A 484 13.05 7.33 12.41
N ARG A 485 13.19 8.20 13.41
CA ARG A 485 12.09 8.61 14.29
C ARG A 485 11.05 9.51 13.61
N THR A 486 11.43 10.19 12.54
CA THR A 486 10.55 11.13 11.83
C THR A 486 9.76 10.42 10.71
N PHE A 487 10.44 9.55 9.98
CA PHE A 487 9.96 8.98 8.72
C PHE A 487 9.95 7.44 8.72
N ALA A 488 10.33 6.77 9.81
CA ALA A 488 10.51 5.31 9.84
C ALA A 488 11.48 4.75 8.77
N ILE A 489 12.40 5.57 8.26
CA ILE A 489 13.43 5.16 7.30
C ILE A 489 14.70 4.75 8.05
N LYS A 490 15.12 3.49 7.90
CA LYS A 490 16.36 2.94 8.50
C LYS A 490 17.58 3.33 7.68
N LYS A 491 18.76 3.34 8.31
CA LYS A 491 20.03 3.71 7.64
C LYS A 491 20.35 2.79 6.46
N ASP A 492 20.24 1.48 6.69
CA ASP A 492 20.53 0.43 5.71
C ASP A 492 19.25 -0.26 5.20
N GLY A 493 18.09 0.37 5.42
CA GLY A 493 16.78 -0.15 5.02
C GLY A 493 16.40 0.22 3.58
N ASP A 494 15.36 -0.44 3.06
CA ASP A 494 14.72 0.05 1.85
C ASP A 494 13.97 1.37 2.13
N ARG A 495 13.66 2.10 1.06
CA ARG A 495 12.91 3.37 1.13
C ARG A 495 11.39 3.15 1.14
N GLN A 496 10.92 1.95 1.51
CA GLN A 496 9.49 1.67 1.57
C GLN A 496 8.93 2.10 2.92
N GLN A 497 7.84 2.87 2.88
CA GLN A 497 7.06 3.27 4.03
C GLN A 497 5.71 2.59 4.01
N ASP A 498 5.39 1.86 5.08
CA ASP A 498 4.06 1.32 5.30
C ASP A 498 3.08 2.46 5.65
N ILE A 499 2.03 2.60 4.85
CA ILE A 499 1.03 3.66 4.97
C ILE A 499 -0.08 3.25 5.95
N GLY A 500 -0.41 1.96 5.96
CA GLY A 500 -1.48 1.38 6.77
C GLY A 500 -2.20 0.25 6.06
N SER A 501 -3.37 -0.14 6.56
CA SER A 501 -4.16 -1.22 5.98
C SER A 501 -5.65 -1.04 6.17
N VAL A 502 -6.44 -1.49 5.20
CA VAL A 502 -7.91 -1.43 5.25
C VAL A 502 -8.47 -2.82 5.49
N HIS A 503 -9.44 -2.96 6.41
CA HIS A 503 -10.14 -4.23 6.64
C HIS A 503 -10.99 -4.62 5.43
N THR A 504 -10.97 -5.89 5.05
CA THR A 504 -11.49 -6.41 3.78
C THR A 504 -12.70 -7.33 3.96
N LYS A 505 -13.67 -6.87 4.75
CA LYS A 505 -14.93 -7.57 5.02
C LYS A 505 -15.83 -7.67 3.78
N ALA A 506 -16.73 -8.66 3.79
CA ALA A 506 -17.79 -8.78 2.80
C ALA A 506 -18.64 -7.50 2.74
N GLY A 507 -19.07 -7.10 1.55
CA GLY A 507 -19.84 -5.86 1.35
C GLY A 507 -18.99 -4.60 1.17
N ARG A 508 -17.67 -4.67 1.37
CA ARG A 508 -16.77 -3.52 1.21
C ARG A 508 -16.19 -3.42 -0.20
N ALA A 509 -16.16 -2.19 -0.71
CA ALA A 509 -15.39 -1.79 -1.88
C ALA A 509 -14.16 -0.97 -1.46
N ILE A 510 -13.02 -1.20 -2.09
CA ILE A 510 -11.76 -0.48 -1.86
C ILE A 510 -11.22 -0.01 -3.21
N PHE A 511 -10.79 1.25 -3.28
CA PHE A 511 -10.21 1.85 -4.48
C PHE A 511 -8.88 2.50 -4.14
N PHE A 512 -7.87 2.29 -4.96
CA PHE A 512 -6.54 2.85 -4.73
C PHE A 512 -5.81 3.08 -6.06
N PRO A 513 -4.88 4.04 -6.13
CA PRO A 513 -4.07 4.26 -7.31
C PRO A 513 -3.02 3.17 -7.44
N ASN A 514 -2.58 2.87 -8.66
CA ASN A 514 -1.48 1.92 -8.90
C ASN A 514 -0.08 2.53 -8.61
N LEU A 515 -0.05 3.54 -7.75
CA LEU A 515 1.14 4.24 -7.24
C LEU A 515 1.59 3.68 -5.89
N VAL A 516 0.73 2.92 -5.21
CA VAL A 516 1.03 2.28 -3.93
C VAL A 516 1.14 0.79 -4.11
N GLN A 517 2.18 0.20 -3.51
CA GLN A 517 2.24 -1.24 -3.38
C GLN A 517 1.19 -1.70 -2.37
N HIS A 518 0.61 -2.86 -2.62
CA HIS A 518 -0.36 -3.44 -1.72
C HIS A 518 -0.10 -4.92 -1.47
N ARG A 519 -0.65 -5.44 -0.37
CA ARG A 519 -0.54 -6.84 0.03
C ARG A 519 -1.75 -7.28 0.84
N VAL A 520 -2.30 -8.45 0.51
CA VAL A 520 -3.36 -9.10 1.30
C VAL A 520 -2.75 -9.78 2.52
N SER A 521 -3.33 -9.58 3.71
CA SER A 521 -2.88 -10.24 4.94
C SER A 521 -3.18 -11.74 4.93
N PRO A 522 -2.46 -12.55 5.73
CA PRO A 522 -2.86 -13.93 6.01
C PRO A 522 -4.26 -13.99 6.65
N PHE A 523 -4.96 -15.11 6.46
CA PHE A 523 -6.20 -15.44 7.15
C PHE A 523 -6.42 -16.95 7.25
N GLU A 524 -7.26 -17.40 8.18
CA GLU A 524 -7.56 -18.82 8.39
C GLU A 524 -9.05 -19.06 8.64
N LEU A 525 -9.46 -20.32 8.74
CA LEU A 525 -10.83 -20.69 9.12
C LEU A 525 -11.15 -20.29 10.56
N VAL A 526 -12.28 -19.63 10.78
CA VAL A 526 -12.81 -19.38 12.15
C VAL A 526 -13.27 -20.71 12.76
N GLY A 527 -14.09 -21.47 12.04
CA GLY A 527 -14.52 -22.81 12.40
C GLY A 527 -13.81 -23.86 11.54
N ARG A 528 -12.83 -24.57 12.13
CA ARG A 528 -12.01 -25.58 11.43
C ARG A 528 -12.75 -26.85 11.00
N THR A 529 -14.05 -26.96 11.30
CA THR A 529 -14.88 -28.13 10.93
C THR A 529 -15.67 -27.92 9.64
N LYS A 530 -15.75 -26.69 9.14
CA LYS A 530 -16.46 -26.35 7.89
C LYS A 530 -15.49 -25.65 6.94
N PRO A 531 -15.70 -25.75 5.62
CA PRO A 531 -14.96 -24.94 4.68
C PRO A 531 -15.30 -23.45 4.87
N GLY A 532 -14.48 -22.59 4.30
CA GLY A 532 -14.67 -21.14 4.29
C GLY A 532 -14.11 -20.55 3.01
N HIS A 533 -14.51 -19.34 2.69
CA HIS A 533 -14.12 -18.72 1.43
C HIS A 533 -14.07 -17.20 1.49
N ARG A 534 -13.42 -16.66 0.46
CA ARG A 534 -13.41 -15.24 0.12
C ARG A 534 -13.47 -15.10 -1.38
N LYS A 535 -14.39 -14.31 -1.87
CA LYS A 535 -14.59 -14.09 -3.30
C LYS A 535 -14.46 -12.63 -3.65
N ILE A 536 -13.72 -12.35 -4.73
CA ILE A 536 -13.41 -10.98 -5.16
C ILE A 536 -13.63 -10.76 -6.65
N ILE A 537 -14.09 -9.56 -6.98
CA ILE A 537 -13.91 -8.98 -8.31
C ILE A 537 -12.93 -7.81 -8.18
N ALA A 538 -11.91 -7.83 -9.03
CA ALA A 538 -10.94 -6.77 -9.20
C ALA A 538 -11.09 -6.15 -10.59
N LEU A 539 -11.15 -4.83 -10.63
CA LEU A 539 -11.24 -4.04 -11.85
C LEU A 539 -10.03 -3.11 -11.91
N PHE A 540 -9.28 -3.16 -12.99
CA PHE A 540 -8.10 -2.33 -13.18
C PHE A 540 -8.37 -1.31 -14.29
N LEU A 541 -8.39 -0.04 -13.92
CA LEU A 541 -8.54 1.08 -14.85
C LEU A 541 -7.20 1.32 -15.56
N VAL A 542 -7.21 1.18 -16.87
CA VAL A 542 -6.12 1.65 -17.74
C VAL A 542 -6.24 3.18 -17.90
N ASP A 543 -5.12 3.90 -17.95
CA ASP A 543 -5.07 5.36 -18.07
C ASP A 543 -6.04 5.88 -19.16
N PRO A 544 -7.11 6.62 -18.81
CA PRO A 544 -8.06 7.17 -19.79
C PRO A 544 -7.44 8.14 -20.81
N ALA A 545 -6.21 8.62 -20.58
CA ALA A 545 -5.46 9.44 -21.52
C ALA A 545 -4.80 8.63 -22.65
N ILE A 546 -4.64 7.32 -22.49
CA ILE A 546 -3.89 6.43 -23.39
C ILE A 546 -4.80 5.27 -23.82
N SER A 547 -4.69 4.86 -25.07
CA SER A 547 -5.32 3.61 -25.54
C SER A 547 -4.22 2.60 -25.81
N ILE A 548 -4.30 1.44 -25.14
CA ILE A 548 -3.40 0.31 -25.38
C ILE A 548 -4.11 -0.75 -26.23
N ILE A 549 -3.34 -1.74 -26.70
CA ILE A 549 -3.90 -2.89 -27.42
C ILE A 549 -4.89 -3.62 -26.52
N SER A 550 -6.12 -3.80 -26.98
CA SER A 550 -7.20 -4.42 -26.20
C SER A 550 -7.82 -5.60 -26.93
N THR A 551 -8.84 -6.19 -26.31
CA THR A 551 -9.67 -7.22 -26.95
C THR A 551 -10.44 -6.72 -28.17
N SER A 552 -10.49 -5.42 -28.43
CA SER A 552 -11.01 -4.90 -29.70
C SER A 552 -10.01 -5.03 -30.86
N ASN A 553 -8.73 -5.30 -30.57
CA ASN A 553 -7.68 -5.47 -31.57
C ASN A 553 -7.25 -6.94 -31.72
N VAL A 554 -7.31 -7.70 -30.64
CA VAL A 554 -6.84 -9.10 -30.59
C VAL A 554 -8.04 -10.02 -30.67
N PRO A 555 -8.14 -10.92 -31.67
CA PRO A 555 -9.16 -11.97 -31.66
C PRO A 555 -9.03 -12.86 -30.41
N PRO A 556 -10.13 -13.46 -29.91
CA PRO A 556 -10.10 -14.40 -28.81
C PRO A 556 -9.00 -15.46 -29.01
N GLN A 557 -8.09 -15.54 -28.04
CA GLN A 557 -6.94 -16.46 -28.13
C GLN A 557 -7.29 -17.88 -27.67
N GLN A 558 -8.48 -18.08 -27.08
CA GLN A 558 -8.98 -19.39 -26.68
C GLN A 558 -9.49 -20.15 -27.90
N LYS A 559 -9.26 -21.47 -27.91
CA LYS A 559 -10.00 -22.37 -28.79
C LYS A 559 -11.25 -22.78 -28.04
N TYR A 560 -12.40 -22.22 -28.41
CA TYR A 560 -13.70 -22.77 -28.02
C TYR A 560 -14.09 -23.87 -29.01
#